data_AF-A0A1C3PCI6-F1
#
_entry.id   AF-A0A1C3PCI6-F1
#
_cell.length_a   1.000
_cell.length_b   1.000
_cell.length_c   1.000
_cell.angle_alpha   90.00
_cell.angle_beta   90.00
_cell.angle_gamma   90.00
#
_symmetry.space_group_name_H-M   'P 1'
#
loop_
_entity.id
_entity.type
_entity.pdbx_description
1 polymer ?
#
loop_
_entity_poly.entity_id
_entity_poly.type
_entity_poly.pdbx_seq_one_letter_code
_entity_poly.pdbx_strand_id
1 'polypeptide(L)' 'MMVVWRNDAPARTADDPAAHCRKVTNARYEVDGGVPVPAERPLHLAVFGCVRDGGRLLVASACAPSARLWAVGG' A
#
# COMPACT_ATOMS: atom_id res chain seq x y z
N MET A 1 -3.10 7.86 0.99
CA MET A 1 -1.96 6.97 0.66
C MET A 1 -2.37 5.93 -0.39
N MET A 2 -1.42 5.20 -0.97
CA MET A 2 -1.66 3.98 -1.75
C MET A 2 -1.08 2.79 -0.99
N VAL A 3 -1.90 1.76 -0.75
CA VAL A 3 -1.44 0.50 -0.18
C VAL A 3 -1.30 -0.50 -1.32
N VAL A 4 -0.15 -1.14 -1.41
CA VAL A 4 0.20 -2.07 -2.47
C VAL A 4 0.68 -3.38 -1.86
N TRP A 5 0.24 -4.51 -2.40
CA TRP A 5 0.61 -5.81 -1.87
C TRP A 5 0.80 -6.88 -2.94
N ARG A 6 1.62 -7.87 -2.58
CA ARG A 6 2.01 -9.04 -3.37
C ARG A 6 2.33 -10.20 -2.44
N ASN A 7 2.14 -11.43 -2.91
CA ASN A 7 2.43 -12.63 -2.13
C ASN A 7 3.80 -13.23 -2.47
N ASP A 8 4.36 -12.88 -3.62
CA ASP A 8 5.57 -13.49 -4.17
C ASP A 8 6.85 -12.67 -3.92
N ALA A 9 6.75 -11.34 -3.93
CA ALA A 9 7.87 -10.43 -3.75
C ALA A 9 7.43 -9.02 -3.31
N PRO A 10 8.33 -8.18 -2.77
CA PRO A 10 8.03 -6.77 -2.52
C PRO A 10 7.70 -5.99 -3.80
N ALA A 11 6.63 -5.20 -3.77
CA ALA A 11 6.31 -4.27 -4.86
C ALA A 11 7.37 -3.17 -4.98
N ARG A 12 7.75 -2.83 -6.22
CA ARG A 12 8.79 -1.81 -6.50
C ARG A 12 8.21 -0.39 -6.48
N THR A 13 7.05 -0.21 -7.10
CA THR A 13 6.37 1.08 -7.26
C THR A 13 4.89 0.97 -6.88
N ALA A 14 4.20 2.11 -6.80
CA ALA A 14 2.79 2.15 -6.44
C ALA A 14 1.86 1.59 -7.55
N ASP A 15 2.36 1.55 -8.79
CA ASP A 15 1.73 1.09 -10.01
C ASP A 15 2.34 -0.21 -10.54
N ASP A 16 3.05 -0.95 -9.68
CA ASP A 16 3.64 -2.26 -10.02
C ASP A 16 2.54 -3.17 -10.61
N PRO A 17 2.64 -3.59 -11.88
CA PRO A 17 1.56 -4.30 -12.57
C PRO A 17 1.35 -5.72 -12.01
N ALA A 18 2.33 -6.28 -11.29
CA ALA A 18 2.18 -7.55 -10.62
C ALA A 18 1.58 -7.42 -9.21
N ALA A 19 1.33 -6.19 -8.75
CA ALA A 19 0.79 -5.92 -7.43
C ALA A 19 -0.70 -5.58 -7.48
N HIS A 20 -1.39 -5.94 -6.41
CA HIS A 20 -2.68 -5.34 -6.13
C HIS A 20 -2.48 -3.98 -5.45
N CYS A 21 -3.36 -3.03 -5.75
CA CYS A 21 -3.29 -1.69 -5.16
C CYS A 21 -4.66 -1.21 -4.66
N ARG A 22 -4.65 -0.43 -3.58
CA ARG A 22 -5.84 0.22 -3.03
C ARG A 22 -5.52 1.65 -2.60
N LYS A 23 -6.35 2.58 -3.08
CA LYS A 23 -6.33 3.96 -2.61
C LYS A 23 -6.95 4.06 -1.23
N VAL A 24 -6.20 4.65 -0.31
CA VAL A 24 -6.65 4.97 1.05
C VAL A 24 -6.93 6.47 1.14
N THR A 25 -8.18 6.82 1.43
CA THR A 25 -8.64 8.18 1.72
C THR A 25 -9.05 8.27 3.19
N ASN A 26 -8.65 9.35 3.87
CA ASN A 26 -8.74 9.47 5.34
C ASN A 26 -10.16 9.28 5.91
N ALA A 27 -11.20 9.63 5.15
CA ALA A 27 -12.56 9.73 5.69
C ALA A 27 -13.20 8.41 6.16
N ARG A 28 -12.64 7.23 5.83
CA ARG A 28 -13.29 5.93 6.10
C ARG A 28 -12.55 5.01 7.07
N TYR A 29 -11.26 5.24 7.36
CA TYR A 29 -10.44 4.21 8.03
C TYR A 29 -10.02 4.56 9.46
N GLU A 30 -10.21 5.80 9.91
CA GLU A 30 -10.09 6.14 11.34
C GLU A 30 -11.21 5.48 12.18
N VAL A 31 -12.34 5.16 11.54
CA VAL A 31 -13.51 4.57 12.21
C VAL A 31 -13.38 3.04 12.35
N ASP A 32 -12.77 2.37 11.37
CA ASP A 32 -12.82 0.90 11.25
C ASP A 32 -11.49 0.19 11.62
N GLY A 33 -10.56 0.88 12.29
CA GLY A 33 -9.30 0.26 12.76
C GLY A 33 -8.23 0.07 11.67
N GLY A 34 -8.27 0.87 10.60
CA GLY A 34 -7.29 0.85 9.53
C GLY A 34 -7.79 0.19 8.24
N VAL A 35 -6.86 -0.13 7.33
CA VAL A 35 -7.18 -0.68 6.00
C VAL A 35 -7.14 -2.20 6.05
N PRO A 36 -8.22 -2.91 5.67
CA PRO A 36 -8.19 -4.35 5.61
C PRO A 36 -7.22 -4.81 4.51
N VAL A 37 -6.34 -5.74 4.87
CA VAL A 37 -5.37 -6.39 3.98
C VAL A 37 -5.73 -7.87 3.80
N PRO A 38 -5.31 -8.53 2.71
CA PRO A 38 -5.58 -9.95 2.50
C PRO A 38 -5.06 -10.82 3.65
N ALA A 39 -5.73 -11.95 3.88
CA ALA A 39 -5.36 -12.88 4.95
C ALA A 39 -4.29 -13.89 4.51
N GLU A 40 -4.14 -14.10 3.21
CA GLU A 40 -3.17 -15.01 2.62
C GLU A 40 -1.73 -14.63 2.98
N ARG A 41 -0.89 -15.63 3.24
CA ARG A 41 0.52 -15.46 3.59
C ARG A 41 1.39 -16.37 2.71
N PRO A 42 2.65 -15.98 2.40
CA PRO A 42 3.30 -14.73 2.80
C PRO A 42 2.68 -13.51 2.12
N LEU A 43 2.80 -12.34 2.76
CA LEU A 43 2.27 -11.08 2.25
C LEU A 43 3.32 -9.97 2.38
N HIS A 44 3.70 -9.39 1.25
CA HIS A 44 4.49 -8.17 1.18
C HIS A 44 3.55 -6.98 1.00
N LEU A 45 3.67 -5.99 1.88
CA LEU A 45 2.88 -4.76 1.88
C LEU A 45 3.83 -3.55 1.77
N ALA A 46 3.40 -2.54 1.03
CA ALA A 46 4.07 -1.24 0.93
C ALA A 46 3.04 -0.11 0.93
N VAL A 47 3.37 0.99 1.62
CA VAL A 47 2.53 2.20 1.65
C VAL A 47 3.25 3.35 0.95
N PHE A 48 2.65 3.85 -0.12
CA PHE A 48 3.15 5.01 -0.84
C PHE A 48 2.40 6.28 -0.43
N GLY A 49 3.18 7.31 -0.10
CA GLY A 49 2.68 8.66 0.12
C GLY A 49 1.95 9.18 -1.12
N CYS A 50 0.89 9.96 -0.94
CA CYS A 50 0.27 10.66 -2.06
C CYS A 50 -0.20 12.04 -1.63
N VAL A 51 -0.11 12.99 -2.54
CA VAL A 51 -0.64 14.34 -2.39
C VAL A 51 -1.50 14.70 -3.60
N ARG A 52 -2.48 15.58 -3.41
CA ARG A 52 -3.16 16.23 -4.53
C ARG A 52 -2.47 17.55 -4.81
N ASP A 53 -2.08 17.74 -6.06
CA ASP A 53 -1.47 18.97 -6.54
C ASP A 53 -2.16 19.38 -7.86
N GLY A 54 -2.70 20.60 -7.91
CA GLY A 54 -3.44 21.10 -9.08
C GLY A 54 -4.59 20.18 -9.54
N GLY A 55 -5.25 19.45 -8.64
CA GLY A 55 -6.31 18.49 -8.96
C GLY A 55 -5.81 17.11 -9.45
N ARG A 56 -4.51 16.96 -9.69
CA ARG A 56 -3.89 15.67 -10.02
C ARG A 56 -3.48 14.94 -8.75
N LEU A 57 -3.59 13.61 -8.77
CA LEU A 57 -3.03 12.79 -7.72
C LEU A 57 -1.57 12.47 -8.04
N LEU A 58 -0.66 12.92 -7.18
CA LEU A 58 0.75 12.55 -7.20
C LEU A 58 1.00 11.45 -6.18
N VAL A 59 1.71 10.40 -6.58
CA VAL A 59 2.08 9.27 -5.73
C VAL A 59 3.60 9.23 -5.64
N ALA A 60 4.13 8.98 -4.45
CA ALA A 60 5.57 8.83 -4.26
C ALA A 60 6.10 7.70 -5.15
N SER A 61 7.21 7.94 -5.85
CA SER A 61 7.86 6.95 -6.72
C SER A 61 8.58 5.86 -5.94
N ALA A 62 8.91 6.12 -4.66
CA ALA A 62 9.58 5.20 -3.77
C ALA A 62 8.84 5.07 -2.44
N CYS A 63 8.95 3.88 -1.85
CA CYS A 63 8.45 3.58 -0.51
C CYS A 63 9.64 3.38 0.43
N ALA A 64 9.66 4.15 1.52
CA ALA A 64 10.68 4.01 2.56
C ALA A 64 10.65 2.60 3.17
N PRO A 65 11.79 2.05 3.65
CA PRO A 65 11.83 0.73 4.28
C PRO A 65 10.87 0.59 5.47
N SER A 66 10.70 1.65 6.27
CA SER A 66 9.78 1.68 7.42
C SER A 66 8.30 1.63 7.02
N ALA A 67 7.97 1.94 5.76
CA ALA A 67 6.62 1.86 5.22
C ALA A 67 6.36 0.54 4.48
N ARG A 68 7.20 -0.48 4.72
CA ARG A 68 7.07 -1.83 4.20
C ARG A 68 6.84 -2.81 5.33
N LEU A 69 6.03 -3.82 5.06
CA LEU A 69 5.78 -4.93 5.96
C LEU A 69 5.90 -6.24 5.17
N TRP A 70 6.56 -7.23 5.78
CA TRP A 70 6.54 -8.61 5.30
C TRP A 70 5.96 -9.48 6.39
N ALA A 71 4.78 -10.04 6.12
CA ALA A 71 4.11 -10.95 7.02
C ALA A 71 4.30 -12.38 6.51
N VAL A 72 5.03 -13.19 7.26
CA VAL A 72 5.08 -14.64 7.11
C VAL A 72 4.02 -15.26 8.01
N GLY A 73 3.35 -16.33 7.56
CA GLY A 73 2.30 -16.99 8.34
C GLY A 73 2.83 -17.44 9.71
N GLY A 74 1.97 -17.34 10.73
CA GLY A 74 2.20 -17.93 12.05
C GLY A 74 1.76 -19.38 12.10
#